data_AF-A0A961EXF8-F1
#
_entry.id   AF-A0A961EXF8-F1
#
_cell.length_a   1.000
_cell.length_b   1.000
_cell.length_c   1.000
_cell.angle_alpha   90.00
_cell.angle_beta   90.00
_cell.angle_gamma   90.00
#
_symmetry.space_group_name_H-M   'P 1'
#
loop_
_entity.id
_entity.type
_entity.pdbx_description
1 polymer ?
#
loop_
_entity_poly.entity_id
_entity_poly.type
_entity_poly.pdbx_seq_one_letter_code
_entity_poly.pdbx_strand_id
1 'polypeptide(L)'
;MNLLAKSYGGLRRGATPPEYAFLEHHSIATARVALVLVRRLKSVIQEWSGFTGETLKYYEKMLILSAGFHDYGKANEDYQHFIKRGGRQLFRHEYLSLYVLLHDSVLSAWWQTILPSPEIQRIGLFAIVGHHLKASIERFKSIEYHYAQVKAWWHSNQTIYLINEICRLAGVEPPQYESANEKGDKEDAERIFASIENWIRSCLLDELDCAYERPLALARAIVIAADRLASATNGPDELESWADGALSTVLSRSDIQSIIIQSLGDKRLHPFQEAVGKSADRITVVQAGCGNGKTLAAFVWAQKYAVKRKLFICYPTRGTATEGFL
;
A
#
# COMPACT_ATOMS: atom_id res chain seq x y z
N MET A 1 21.97 18.02 -0.90
CA MET A 1 20.78 18.73 -1.43
C MET A 1 19.55 18.19 -0.71
N ASN A 2 18.58 19.02 -0.30
CA ASN A 2 17.40 18.49 0.39
C ASN A 2 16.36 17.97 -0.61
N LEU A 3 16.11 16.67 -0.59
CA LEU A 3 15.14 15.99 -1.45
C LEU A 3 13.75 16.08 -0.83
N LEU A 4 12.78 16.52 -1.63
CA LEU A 4 11.38 16.67 -1.22
C LEU A 4 10.53 15.50 -1.75
N ALA A 5 9.59 15.03 -0.94
CA ALA A 5 8.52 14.12 -1.37
C ALA A 5 7.22 14.84 -1.72
N LYS A 6 6.99 16.05 -1.17
CA LYS A 6 5.73 16.81 -1.29
C LYS A 6 5.97 18.32 -1.37
N SER A 7 5.04 19.02 -2.00
CA SER A 7 5.00 20.47 -2.00
C SER A 7 4.47 20.98 -0.66
N TYR A 8 4.81 22.22 -0.29
CA TYR A 8 4.39 22.83 0.97
C TYR A 8 4.08 24.31 0.80
N GLY A 9 3.30 24.86 1.76
CA GLY A 9 2.96 26.27 1.78
C GLY A 9 4.21 27.14 1.89
N GLY A 10 4.38 28.11 0.99
CA GLY A 10 5.55 28.98 0.97
C GLY A 10 6.76 28.45 0.19
N LEU A 11 6.70 27.26 -0.40
CA LEU A 11 7.78 26.71 -1.25
C LEU A 11 8.21 27.67 -2.37
N ARG A 12 7.24 28.29 -3.06
CA ARG A 12 7.52 29.28 -4.12
C ARG A 12 8.09 30.61 -3.61
N ARG A 13 7.99 30.87 -2.30
CA ARG A 13 8.53 32.05 -1.63
C ARG A 13 9.90 31.77 -0.99
N GLY A 14 10.47 30.58 -1.20
CA GLY A 14 11.76 30.19 -0.62
C GLY A 14 11.71 29.94 0.89
N ALA A 15 10.53 29.66 1.45
CA ALA A 15 10.41 29.26 2.85
C ALA A 15 11.19 27.95 3.10
N THR A 16 11.71 27.78 4.31
CA THR A 16 12.35 26.52 4.70
C THR A 16 11.33 25.38 4.64
N PRO A 17 11.65 24.24 4.00
CA PRO A 17 10.74 23.10 3.98
C PRO A 17 10.46 22.59 5.39
N PRO A 18 9.19 22.35 5.76
CA PRO A 18 8.85 21.64 6.98
C PRO A 18 9.26 20.17 6.87
N GLU A 19 9.44 19.49 8.00
CA GLU A 19 9.98 18.12 8.02
C GLU A 19 9.18 17.13 7.17
N TYR A 20 7.84 17.21 7.23
CA TYR A 20 6.96 16.32 6.46
C TYR A 20 7.13 16.43 4.93
N ALA A 21 7.75 17.52 4.44
CA ALA A 21 7.97 17.71 3.02
C ALA A 21 9.20 16.94 2.50
N PHE A 22 10.11 16.51 3.37
CA PHE A 22 11.31 15.77 2.98
C PHE A 22 10.98 14.35 2.55
N LEU A 23 11.72 13.87 1.55
CA LEU A 23 11.59 12.51 1.02
C LEU A 23 11.88 11.47 2.10
N GLU A 24 13.00 11.65 2.79
CA GLU A 24 13.41 10.87 3.96
C GLU A 24 12.28 10.68 4.97
N HIS A 25 11.70 11.79 5.43
CA HIS A 25 10.65 11.76 6.45
C HIS A 25 9.42 10.98 5.96
N HIS A 26 8.95 11.24 4.73
CA HIS A 26 7.77 10.56 4.16
C HIS A 26 8.00 9.06 3.95
N SER A 27 9.14 8.65 3.39
CA SER A 27 9.46 7.24 3.16
C SER A 27 9.60 6.46 4.47
N ILE A 28 10.30 7.03 5.47
CA ILE A 28 10.45 6.39 6.80
C ILE A 28 9.09 6.29 7.50
N ALA A 29 8.27 7.35 7.44
CA ALA A 29 6.91 7.32 7.98
C ALA A 29 6.08 6.23 7.31
N THR A 30 6.15 6.10 5.98
CA THR A 30 5.42 5.09 5.22
C THR A 30 5.85 3.66 5.60
N ALA A 31 7.15 3.39 5.72
CA ALA A 31 7.66 2.11 6.22
C ALA A 31 7.18 1.81 7.65
N ARG A 32 7.13 2.82 8.52
CA ARG A 32 6.64 2.68 9.90
C ARG A 32 5.14 2.37 9.93
N VAL A 33 4.32 3.03 9.10
CA VAL A 33 2.90 2.66 8.95
C VAL A 33 2.78 1.20 8.51
N ALA A 34 3.54 0.80 7.49
CA ALA A 34 3.49 -0.56 6.98
C ALA A 34 3.85 -1.58 8.05
N LEU A 35 4.86 -1.31 8.89
CA LEU A 35 5.20 -2.15 10.04
C LEU A 35 4.01 -2.32 11.01
N VAL A 36 3.32 -1.23 11.35
CA VAL A 36 2.12 -1.27 12.22
C VAL A 36 1.02 -2.09 11.54
N LEU A 37 0.71 -1.83 10.27
CA LEU A 37 -0.29 -2.57 9.50
C LEU A 37 0.03 -4.07 9.44
N VAL A 38 1.29 -4.43 9.17
CA VAL A 38 1.76 -5.82 9.10
C VAL A 38 1.57 -6.52 10.45
N ARG A 39 1.91 -5.87 11.56
CA ARG A 39 1.72 -6.43 12.91
C ARG A 39 0.25 -6.63 13.23
N ARG A 40 -0.60 -5.63 12.99
CA ARG A 40 -2.04 -5.67 13.34
C ARG A 40 -2.84 -6.59 12.44
N LEU A 41 -2.45 -6.71 11.17
CA LEU A 41 -3.14 -7.53 10.17
C LEU A 41 -2.47 -8.89 9.97
N LYS A 42 -1.55 -9.31 10.83
CA LYS A 42 -0.77 -10.55 10.65
C LYS A 42 -1.60 -11.78 10.32
N SER A 43 -2.70 -12.01 11.03
CA SER A 43 -3.59 -13.15 10.78
C SER A 43 -4.27 -13.05 9.41
N VAL A 44 -4.71 -11.86 9.01
CA VAL A 44 -5.29 -11.59 7.70
C VAL A 44 -4.26 -11.78 6.60
N ILE A 45 -3.04 -11.27 6.80
CA ILE A 45 -1.92 -11.42 5.88
C ILE A 45 -1.60 -12.88 5.66
N GLN A 46 -1.50 -13.66 6.73
CA GLN A 46 -1.27 -15.11 6.66
C GLN A 46 -2.41 -15.84 5.94
N GLU A 47 -3.68 -15.58 6.28
CA GLU A 47 -4.84 -16.21 5.65
C GLU A 47 -4.93 -15.88 4.15
N TRP A 48 -4.75 -14.62 3.78
CA TRP A 48 -4.97 -14.15 2.40
C TRP A 48 -3.80 -14.43 1.47
N SER A 49 -2.57 -14.34 1.98
CA SER A 49 -1.39 -14.70 1.19
C SER A 49 -1.23 -16.20 1.03
N GLY A 50 -1.74 -16.99 1.99
CA GLY A 50 -1.48 -18.43 2.06
C GLY A 50 -0.04 -18.77 2.50
N PHE A 51 0.80 -17.77 2.80
CA PHE A 51 2.17 -18.00 3.22
C PHE A 51 2.25 -18.37 4.70
N THR A 52 3.20 -19.25 5.03
CA THR A 52 3.47 -19.69 6.39
C THR A 52 4.98 -19.72 6.65
N GLY A 53 5.40 -19.97 7.89
CA GLY A 53 6.80 -20.18 8.24
C GLY A 53 7.72 -19.03 7.81
N GLU A 54 8.80 -19.36 7.13
CA GLU A 54 9.80 -18.39 6.64
C GLU A 54 9.28 -17.54 5.49
N THR A 55 8.52 -18.12 4.56
CA THR A 55 7.93 -17.39 3.42
C THR A 55 7.06 -16.23 3.91
N LEU A 56 6.26 -16.45 4.97
CA LEU A 56 5.48 -15.38 5.60
C LEU A 56 6.39 -14.28 6.16
N LYS A 57 7.50 -14.63 6.82
CA LYS A 57 8.44 -13.64 7.36
C LYS A 57 9.09 -12.80 6.25
N TYR A 58 9.51 -13.43 5.15
CA TYR A 58 10.06 -12.69 3.99
C TYR A 58 9.01 -11.81 3.34
N TYR A 59 7.77 -12.27 3.26
CA TYR A 59 6.66 -11.49 2.76
C TYR A 59 6.35 -10.27 3.66
N GLU A 60 6.30 -10.46 4.98
CA GLU A 60 6.15 -9.38 5.97
C GLU A 60 7.26 -8.32 5.83
N LYS A 61 8.52 -8.73 5.66
CA LYS A 61 9.65 -7.84 5.40
C LYS A 61 9.49 -7.08 4.09
N MET A 62 9.16 -7.80 3.01
CA MET A 62 8.94 -7.20 1.70
C MET A 62 7.87 -6.11 1.75
N LEU A 63 6.77 -6.32 2.47
CA LEU A 63 5.71 -5.30 2.61
C LEU A 63 6.24 -3.98 3.20
N ILE A 64 7.08 -4.07 4.23
CA ILE A 64 7.67 -2.89 4.89
C ILE A 64 8.68 -2.21 3.96
N LEU A 65 9.55 -2.99 3.32
CA LEU A 65 10.56 -2.47 2.39
C LEU A 65 9.89 -1.80 1.18
N SER A 66 8.93 -2.46 0.54
CA SER A 66 8.18 -1.90 -0.59
C SER A 66 7.43 -0.62 -0.23
N ALA A 67 6.86 -0.55 0.98
CA ALA A 67 6.24 0.67 1.48
C ALA A 67 7.26 1.80 1.69
N GLY A 68 8.45 1.52 2.20
CA GLY A 68 9.51 2.53 2.33
C GLY A 68 10.05 3.02 0.98
N PHE A 69 10.23 2.11 0.02
CA PHE A 69 10.84 2.38 -1.27
C PHE A 69 9.88 2.88 -2.37
N HIS A 70 8.56 2.90 -2.12
CA HIS A 70 7.58 3.26 -3.15
C HIS A 70 7.89 4.60 -3.86
N ASP A 71 8.37 5.58 -3.08
CA ASP A 71 8.67 6.94 -3.50
C ASP A 71 10.17 7.21 -3.71
N TYR A 72 11.02 6.18 -3.64
CA TYR A 72 12.48 6.34 -3.76
C TYR A 72 12.90 7.07 -5.04
N GLY A 73 12.20 6.78 -6.14
CA GLY A 73 12.38 7.41 -7.43
C GLY A 73 12.14 8.92 -7.43
N LYS A 74 11.58 9.54 -6.38
CA LYS A 74 11.49 11.00 -6.24
C LYS A 74 12.84 11.68 -6.00
N ALA A 75 13.87 10.91 -5.68
CA ALA A 75 15.26 11.37 -5.58
C ALA A 75 15.90 11.67 -6.96
N ASN A 76 15.13 12.21 -7.91
CA ASN A 76 15.59 12.59 -9.25
C ASN A 76 15.37 14.09 -9.53
N GLU A 77 16.17 14.64 -10.41
CA GLU A 77 16.18 16.07 -10.76
C GLU A 77 14.83 16.55 -11.32
N ASP A 78 14.19 15.77 -12.20
CA ASP A 78 12.90 16.14 -12.81
C ASP A 78 11.80 16.26 -11.77
N TYR A 79 11.73 15.33 -10.82
CA TYR A 79 10.77 15.39 -9.72
C TYR A 79 11.04 16.58 -8.82
N GLN A 80 12.31 16.80 -8.44
CA GLN A 80 12.70 17.92 -7.60
C GLN A 80 12.44 19.27 -8.29
N HIS A 81 12.58 19.36 -9.61
CA HIS A 81 12.19 20.54 -10.38
C HIS A 81 10.68 20.70 -10.48
N PHE A 82 9.96 19.63 -10.82
CA PHE A 82 8.51 19.61 -10.90
C PHE A 82 7.85 20.13 -9.62
N ILE A 83 8.31 19.68 -8.46
CA ILE A 83 7.69 20.06 -7.20
C ILE A 83 7.98 21.52 -6.81
N LYS A 84 9.18 22.02 -7.15
CA LYS A 84 9.64 23.38 -6.79
C LYS A 84 9.12 24.44 -7.77
N ARG A 85 9.09 24.14 -9.06
CA ARG A 85 8.84 25.11 -10.14
C ARG A 85 7.60 24.79 -10.98
N GLY A 86 6.98 23.63 -10.80
CA GLY A 86 6.02 23.08 -11.76
C GLY A 86 6.73 22.52 -12.99
N GLY A 87 5.96 21.93 -13.93
CA GLY A 87 6.50 21.37 -15.17
C GLY A 87 5.98 19.97 -15.45
N ARG A 88 6.67 19.25 -16.35
CA ARG A 88 6.43 17.83 -16.63
C ARG A 88 7.56 17.00 -16.01
N GLN A 89 7.22 15.87 -15.41
CA GLN A 89 8.19 14.84 -15.08
C GLN A 89 8.37 13.96 -16.32
N LEU A 90 9.60 13.61 -16.68
CA LEU A 90 9.86 12.69 -17.79
C LEU A 90 9.38 11.29 -17.43
N PHE A 91 9.94 10.72 -16.37
CA PHE A 91 9.49 9.48 -15.76
C PHE A 91 8.66 9.77 -14.52
N ARG A 92 7.58 9.02 -14.34
CA ARG A 92 6.88 8.99 -13.06
C ARG A 92 7.77 8.32 -12.01
N HIS A 93 7.77 8.84 -10.79
CA HIS A 93 8.70 8.39 -9.75
C HIS A 93 8.55 6.91 -9.41
N GLU A 94 7.35 6.33 -9.52
CA GLU A 94 7.15 4.89 -9.28
C GLU A 94 7.98 3.99 -10.22
N TYR A 95 8.21 4.43 -11.47
CA TYR A 95 9.03 3.69 -12.43
C TYR A 95 10.53 3.84 -12.12
N LEU A 96 10.95 5.01 -11.61
CA LEU A 96 12.32 5.20 -11.18
C LEU A 96 12.62 4.43 -9.88
N SER A 97 11.66 4.31 -8.96
CA SER A 97 11.78 3.43 -7.79
C SER A 97 12.03 1.98 -8.21
N LEU A 98 11.28 1.50 -9.22
CA LEU A 98 11.50 0.17 -9.82
C LEU A 98 12.90 0.08 -10.44
N TYR A 99 13.27 1.04 -11.28
CA TYR A 99 14.53 1.01 -12.02
C TYR A 99 15.74 0.86 -11.09
N VAL A 100 15.81 1.65 -10.02
CA VAL A 100 16.92 1.58 -9.06
C VAL A 100 16.98 0.19 -8.40
N LEU A 101 15.85 -0.37 -7.99
CA LEU A 101 15.82 -1.71 -7.38
C LEU A 101 16.17 -2.84 -8.36
N LEU A 102 16.05 -2.61 -9.66
CA LEU A 102 16.46 -3.57 -10.69
C LEU A 102 17.94 -3.45 -11.06
N HIS A 103 18.47 -2.22 -11.13
CA HIS A 103 19.73 -1.93 -11.82
C HIS A 103 20.83 -1.30 -10.98
N ASP A 104 20.53 -0.74 -9.81
CA ASP A 104 21.58 -0.28 -8.92
C ASP A 104 22.39 -1.48 -8.43
N SER A 105 23.71 -1.47 -8.66
CA SER A 105 24.55 -2.65 -8.40
C SER A 105 24.52 -3.08 -6.93
N VAL A 106 24.42 -2.13 -6.01
CA VAL A 106 24.38 -2.38 -4.57
C VAL A 106 22.96 -2.72 -4.12
N LEU A 107 21.99 -1.86 -4.42
CA LEU A 107 20.62 -2.03 -3.91
C LEU A 107 19.89 -3.21 -4.55
N SER A 108 20.10 -3.49 -5.85
CA SER A 108 19.50 -4.65 -6.54
C SER A 108 20.05 -5.97 -5.99
N ALA A 109 21.38 -6.08 -5.84
CA ALA A 109 22.00 -7.27 -5.26
C ALA A 109 21.56 -7.50 -3.81
N TRP A 110 21.47 -6.43 -3.03
CA TRP A 110 20.96 -6.47 -1.67
C TRP A 110 19.48 -6.92 -1.60
N TRP A 111 18.61 -6.35 -2.46
CA TRP A 111 17.20 -6.70 -2.52
C TRP A 111 17.00 -8.20 -2.80
N GLN A 112 17.76 -8.74 -3.74
CA GLN A 112 17.72 -10.16 -4.09
C GLN A 112 18.25 -11.05 -2.96
N THR A 113 19.26 -10.58 -2.22
CA THR A 113 19.86 -11.33 -1.10
C THR A 113 18.90 -11.40 0.09
N ILE A 114 18.23 -10.29 0.42
CA ILE A 114 17.40 -10.21 1.61
C ILE A 114 16.01 -10.82 1.43
N LEU A 115 15.55 -10.94 0.17
CA LEU A 115 14.30 -11.58 -0.23
C LEU A 115 14.59 -12.77 -1.15
N PRO A 116 14.81 -13.99 -0.65
CA PRO A 116 15.34 -15.10 -1.44
C PRO A 116 14.38 -15.69 -2.48
N SER A 117 13.07 -15.40 -2.38
CA SER A 117 12.07 -15.86 -3.37
C SER A 117 11.90 -14.84 -4.50
N PRO A 118 12.14 -15.23 -5.77
CA PRO A 118 11.87 -14.36 -6.93
C PRO A 118 10.42 -13.87 -6.99
N GLU A 119 9.46 -14.67 -6.52
CA GLU A 119 8.04 -14.33 -6.50
C GLU A 119 7.76 -13.24 -5.47
N ILE A 120 8.30 -13.34 -4.26
CA ILE A 120 8.19 -12.29 -3.23
C ILE A 120 8.84 -11.00 -3.72
N GLN A 121 10.02 -11.09 -4.37
CA GLN A 121 10.66 -9.92 -4.97
C GLN A 121 9.76 -9.27 -6.02
N ARG A 122 9.21 -10.04 -6.96
CA ARG A 122 8.29 -9.55 -8.00
C ARG A 122 7.05 -8.90 -7.39
N ILE A 123 6.43 -9.51 -6.38
CA ILE A 123 5.28 -8.93 -5.68
C ILE A 123 5.64 -7.57 -5.09
N GLY A 124 6.79 -7.45 -4.44
CA GLY A 124 7.23 -6.18 -3.85
C GLY A 124 7.48 -5.08 -4.87
N LEU A 125 8.09 -5.42 -6.00
CA LEU A 125 8.32 -4.48 -7.11
C LEU A 125 6.99 -4.05 -7.76
N PHE A 126 6.05 -4.96 -7.96
CA PHE A 126 4.71 -4.61 -8.44
C PHE A 126 3.93 -3.77 -7.42
N ALA A 127 4.10 -4.01 -6.13
CA ALA A 127 3.49 -3.19 -5.09
C ALA A 127 4.01 -1.74 -5.12
N ILE A 128 5.32 -1.57 -5.34
CA ILE A 128 5.95 -0.27 -5.56
C ILE A 128 5.39 0.40 -6.82
N VAL A 129 5.43 -0.24 -7.99
CA VAL A 129 4.96 0.41 -9.24
C VAL A 129 3.46 0.73 -9.16
N GLY A 130 2.70 -0.17 -8.57
CA GLY A 130 1.24 -0.10 -8.49
C GLY A 130 0.68 0.79 -7.37
N HIS A 131 1.52 1.50 -6.59
CA HIS A 131 1.08 2.35 -5.48
C HIS A 131 0.29 3.59 -5.95
N HIS A 132 0.49 4.01 -7.20
CA HIS A 132 -0.38 4.95 -7.88
C HIS A 132 -1.28 4.21 -8.87
N LEU A 133 -2.60 4.34 -8.73
CA LEU A 133 -3.62 3.73 -9.61
C LEU A 133 -3.50 4.14 -11.09
N LYS A 134 -2.63 5.10 -11.40
CA LYS A 134 -2.37 5.65 -12.72
C LYS A 134 -1.14 5.04 -13.40
N ALA A 135 -0.40 4.14 -12.76
CA ALA A 135 0.68 3.42 -13.42
C ALA A 135 0.05 2.39 -14.39
N SER A 136 0.26 2.58 -15.69
CA SER A 136 -0.19 1.66 -16.73
C SER A 136 0.84 1.58 -17.86
N ILE A 137 0.82 0.48 -18.60
CA ILE A 137 1.78 0.24 -19.69
C ILE A 137 1.57 1.25 -20.81
N GLU A 138 0.33 1.61 -21.09
CA GLU A 138 -0.02 2.61 -22.11
C GLU A 138 0.57 3.97 -21.76
N ARG A 139 0.48 4.36 -20.48
CA ARG A 139 1.09 5.60 -19.99
C ARG A 139 2.60 5.55 -20.04
N PHE A 140 3.21 4.42 -19.67
CA PHE A 140 4.64 4.23 -19.76
C PHE A 140 5.16 4.32 -21.21
N LYS A 141 4.46 3.70 -22.17
CA LYS A 141 4.77 3.76 -23.60
C LYS A 141 4.52 5.12 -24.24
N SER A 142 3.71 5.97 -23.62
CA SER A 142 3.40 7.32 -24.12
C SER A 142 4.44 8.37 -23.76
N ILE A 143 5.48 8.03 -23.00
CA ILE A 143 6.50 8.99 -22.61
C ILE A 143 7.41 9.28 -23.81
N GLU A 144 7.52 10.56 -24.16
CA GLU A 144 8.46 11.03 -25.18
C GLU A 144 9.79 11.43 -24.52
N TYR A 145 10.85 10.68 -24.79
CA TYR A 145 12.19 10.92 -24.25
C TYR A 145 12.99 11.85 -25.16
N HIS A 146 12.74 13.16 -25.06
CA HIS A 146 13.52 14.18 -25.79
C HIS A 146 14.87 14.52 -25.12
N TYR A 147 15.13 13.97 -23.92
CA TYR A 147 16.35 14.19 -23.14
C TYR A 147 17.18 12.91 -23.08
N ALA A 148 18.51 13.04 -23.20
CA ALA A 148 19.43 11.90 -23.16
C ALA A 148 19.68 11.35 -21.74
N GLN A 149 19.49 12.15 -20.68
CA GLN A 149 19.94 11.77 -19.33
C GLN A 149 18.96 12.16 -18.22
N VAL A 150 18.81 11.26 -17.24
CA VAL A 150 18.13 11.47 -15.96
C VAL A 150 19.19 11.60 -14.87
N LYS A 151 19.21 12.74 -14.17
CA LYS A 151 20.06 12.92 -13.01
C LYS A 151 19.33 12.56 -11.72
N ALA A 152 19.99 11.83 -10.83
CA ALA A 152 19.38 11.41 -9.57
C ALA A 152 20.36 11.22 -8.43
N TRP A 153 19.87 11.20 -7.21
CA TRP A 153 20.65 11.13 -5.98
C TRP A 153 20.43 9.80 -5.28
N TRP A 154 20.66 8.68 -5.99
CA TRP A 154 20.45 7.35 -5.45
C TRP A 154 21.37 7.07 -4.25
N HIS A 155 22.61 7.55 -4.27
CA HIS A 155 23.57 7.30 -3.18
C HIS A 155 23.95 8.55 -2.38
N SER A 156 23.05 9.53 -2.26
CA SER A 156 23.30 10.68 -1.37
C SER A 156 23.29 10.26 0.11
N ASN A 157 23.88 11.07 1.00
CA ASN A 157 23.79 10.81 2.44
C ASN A 157 22.33 10.70 2.92
N GLN A 158 21.44 11.50 2.34
CA GLN A 158 20.02 11.49 2.67
C GLN A 158 19.34 10.17 2.26
N THR A 159 19.61 9.66 1.05
CA THR A 159 19.01 8.41 0.59
C THR A 159 19.61 7.19 1.28
N ILE A 160 20.92 7.20 1.58
CA ILE A 160 21.57 6.16 2.38
C ILE A 160 20.96 6.10 3.79
N TYR A 161 20.78 7.25 4.45
CA TYR A 161 20.12 7.30 5.75
C TYR A 161 18.68 6.77 5.70
N LEU A 162 17.90 7.19 4.69
CA LEU A 162 16.54 6.68 4.44
C LEU A 162 16.55 5.14 4.30
N ILE A 163 17.50 4.59 3.53
CA ILE A 163 17.60 3.14 3.32
C ILE A 163 17.86 2.43 4.64
N ASN A 164 18.82 2.93 5.43
CA ASN A 164 19.20 2.35 6.72
C ASN A 164 18.01 2.31 7.68
N GLU A 165 17.23 3.39 7.77
CA GLU A 165 16.07 3.44 8.64
C GLU A 165 14.93 2.51 8.17
N ILE A 166 14.70 2.40 6.86
CA ILE A 166 13.72 1.44 6.32
C ILE A 166 14.15 0.00 6.63
N CYS A 167 15.44 -0.32 6.45
CA CYS A 167 16.00 -1.64 6.74
C CYS A 167 15.86 -1.99 8.23
N ARG A 168 16.17 -1.03 9.11
CA ARG A 168 15.99 -1.16 10.55
C ARG A 168 14.54 -1.47 10.92
N LEU A 169 13.57 -0.77 10.31
CA LEU A 169 12.14 -1.02 10.54
C LEU A 169 11.68 -2.40 10.04
N ALA A 170 12.24 -2.87 8.92
CA ALA A 170 11.98 -4.20 8.39
C ALA A 170 12.74 -5.32 9.13
N GLY A 171 13.67 -4.98 10.03
CA GLY A 171 14.50 -5.95 10.75
C GLY A 171 15.45 -6.71 9.82
N VAL A 172 16.10 -5.97 8.91
CA VAL A 172 17.09 -6.49 7.98
C VAL A 172 18.34 -5.63 8.00
N GLU A 173 19.49 -6.25 7.69
CA GLU A 173 20.74 -5.52 7.53
C GLU A 173 20.69 -4.63 6.28
N PRO A 174 21.15 -3.37 6.37
CA PRO A 174 21.15 -2.47 5.23
C PRO A 174 22.25 -2.81 4.22
N PRO A 175 22.08 -2.40 2.94
CA PRO A 175 23.15 -2.46 1.96
C PRO A 175 24.33 -1.59 2.40
N GLN A 176 25.54 -2.05 2.08
CA GLN A 176 26.77 -1.32 2.40
C GLN A 176 27.20 -0.49 1.19
N TYR A 177 27.27 0.83 1.37
CA TYR A 177 27.78 1.77 0.38
C TYR A 177 29.18 2.23 0.77
N GLU A 178 30.13 2.20 -0.18
CA GLU A 178 31.51 2.62 0.08
C GLU A 178 31.63 4.12 0.36
N SER A 179 30.86 4.93 -0.36
CA SER A 179 30.81 6.38 -0.16
C SER A 179 29.51 6.98 -0.69
N ALA A 180 29.13 8.14 -0.19
CA ALA A 180 27.98 8.88 -0.67
C ALA A 180 28.32 9.70 -1.93
N ASN A 181 27.40 9.75 -2.90
CA ASN A 181 27.47 10.58 -4.09
C ASN A 181 26.50 11.77 -4.02
N GLU A 182 26.96 12.90 -3.48
CA GLU A 182 26.18 14.15 -3.42
C GLU A 182 26.02 14.85 -4.78
N LYS A 183 26.87 14.51 -5.76
CA LYS A 183 26.79 15.10 -7.11
C LYS A 183 25.63 14.51 -7.91
N GLY A 184 25.17 13.33 -7.53
CA GLY A 184 24.14 12.55 -8.20
C GLY A 184 24.70 11.76 -9.38
N ASP A 185 24.02 10.67 -9.67
CA ASP A 185 24.24 9.76 -10.79
C ASP A 185 23.52 10.28 -12.03
N LYS A 186 24.09 10.00 -13.20
CA LYS A 186 23.49 10.33 -14.48
C LYS A 186 23.22 9.04 -15.22
N GLU A 187 21.96 8.77 -15.46
CA GLU A 187 21.50 7.57 -16.17
C GLU A 187 20.94 7.93 -17.53
N ASP A 188 21.17 7.06 -18.50
CA ASP A 188 20.63 7.21 -19.83
C ASP A 188 19.11 6.92 -19.83
N ALA A 189 18.33 7.84 -20.39
CA ALA A 189 16.86 7.73 -20.37
C ALA A 189 16.35 6.54 -21.20
N GLU A 190 16.98 6.26 -22.35
CA GLU A 190 16.62 5.11 -23.19
C GLU A 190 16.92 3.80 -22.46
N ARG A 191 18.06 3.73 -21.76
CA ARG A 191 18.40 2.59 -20.90
C ARG A 191 17.38 2.39 -19.80
N ILE A 192 16.96 3.44 -19.10
CA ILE A 192 15.91 3.36 -18.07
C ILE A 192 14.63 2.80 -18.68
N PHE A 193 14.19 3.36 -19.81
CA PHE A 193 12.99 2.92 -20.50
C PHE A 193 13.05 1.45 -20.90
N ALA A 194 14.08 1.06 -21.65
CA ALA A 194 14.27 -0.29 -22.13
C ALA A 194 14.33 -1.30 -20.98
N SER A 195 14.96 -0.92 -19.88
CA SER A 195 15.07 -1.75 -18.67
C SER A 195 13.71 -2.04 -18.05
N ILE A 196 12.91 -1.00 -17.81
CA ILE A 196 11.56 -1.13 -17.24
C ILE A 196 10.64 -1.86 -18.22
N GLU A 197 10.71 -1.55 -19.52
CA GLU A 197 9.90 -2.22 -20.54
C GLU A 197 10.20 -3.72 -20.57
N ASN A 198 11.48 -4.10 -20.56
CA ASN A 198 11.91 -5.49 -20.56
C ASN A 198 11.43 -6.22 -19.31
N TRP A 199 11.53 -5.60 -18.13
CA TRP A 199 11.04 -6.19 -16.88
C TRP A 199 9.51 -6.36 -16.87
N ILE A 200 8.76 -5.35 -17.33
CA ILE A 200 7.29 -5.45 -17.45
C ILE A 200 6.94 -6.58 -18.42
N ARG A 201 7.62 -6.64 -19.57
CA ARG A 201 7.36 -7.65 -20.59
C ARG A 201 7.70 -9.05 -20.09
N SER A 202 8.81 -9.24 -19.37
CA SER A 202 9.13 -10.54 -18.77
C SER A 202 8.06 -10.95 -17.76
N CYS A 203 7.54 -10.02 -16.96
CA CYS A 203 6.48 -10.33 -16.00
C CYS A 203 5.10 -10.53 -16.61
N LEU A 204 4.85 -10.07 -17.84
CA LEU A 204 3.61 -10.36 -18.57
C LEU A 204 3.67 -11.65 -19.37
N LEU A 205 4.88 -12.04 -19.81
CA LEU A 205 5.12 -13.31 -20.51
C LEU A 205 5.20 -14.48 -19.52
N ASP A 206 5.86 -14.24 -18.38
CA ASP A 206 5.81 -15.13 -17.23
C ASP A 206 4.48 -14.88 -16.52
N GLU A 207 3.42 -15.61 -16.87
CA GLU A 207 2.18 -15.56 -16.09
C GLU A 207 2.51 -15.74 -14.61
N LEU A 208 2.16 -14.75 -13.79
CA LEU A 208 2.22 -14.90 -12.34
C LEU A 208 1.30 -16.05 -11.99
N ASP A 209 1.84 -17.09 -11.35
CA ASP A 209 1.03 -18.19 -10.84
C ASP A 209 -0.12 -17.60 -10.03
N CYS A 210 -1.34 -18.08 -10.31
CA CYS A 210 -2.57 -17.68 -9.67
C CYS A 210 -2.48 -17.70 -8.12
N ALA A 211 -1.58 -18.53 -7.56
CA ALA A 211 -1.25 -18.55 -6.14
C ALA A 211 -0.77 -17.19 -5.59
N TYR A 212 -0.20 -16.33 -6.43
CA TYR A 212 0.38 -15.03 -6.05
C TYR A 212 -0.52 -13.83 -6.30
N GLU A 213 -1.69 -13.98 -6.93
CA GLU A 213 -2.63 -12.88 -7.16
C GLU A 213 -3.10 -12.25 -5.85
N ARG A 214 -3.45 -13.08 -4.86
CA ARG A 214 -3.91 -12.60 -3.54
C ARG A 214 -2.79 -11.93 -2.74
N PRO A 215 -1.58 -12.53 -2.59
CA PRO A 215 -0.41 -11.82 -2.09
C PRO A 215 -0.19 -10.48 -2.79
N LEU A 216 -0.18 -10.43 -4.12
CA LEU A 216 0.05 -9.18 -4.83
C LEU A 216 -1.00 -8.11 -4.53
N ALA A 217 -2.28 -8.47 -4.55
CA ALA A 217 -3.36 -7.55 -4.22
C ALA A 217 -3.24 -7.01 -2.78
N LEU A 218 -2.90 -7.90 -1.83
CA LEU A 218 -2.66 -7.54 -0.44
C LEU A 218 -1.46 -6.59 -0.29
N ALA A 219 -0.35 -6.88 -0.96
CA ALA A 219 0.84 -6.05 -0.91
C ALA A 219 0.57 -4.64 -1.44
N ARG A 220 -0.10 -4.54 -2.58
CA ARG A 220 -0.55 -3.25 -3.13
C ARG A 220 -1.46 -2.50 -2.16
N ALA A 221 -2.44 -3.18 -1.56
CA ALA A 221 -3.34 -2.55 -0.61
C ALA A 221 -2.61 -2.00 0.61
N ILE A 222 -1.64 -2.74 1.16
CA ILE A 222 -0.83 -2.30 2.30
C ILE A 222 0.04 -1.09 1.93
N VAL A 223 0.75 -1.13 0.79
CA VAL A 223 1.61 -0.01 0.35
C VAL A 223 0.78 1.26 0.12
N ILE A 224 -0.37 1.14 -0.54
CA ILE A 224 -1.29 2.28 -0.77
C ILE A 224 -1.83 2.83 0.55
N ALA A 225 -2.26 1.96 1.46
CA ALA A 225 -2.76 2.39 2.77
C ALA A 225 -1.65 3.08 3.57
N ALA A 226 -0.44 2.54 3.55
CA ALA A 226 0.72 3.11 4.23
C ALA A 226 1.05 4.52 3.72
N ASP A 227 1.15 4.72 2.40
CA ASP A 227 1.42 6.03 1.79
C ASP A 227 0.35 7.07 2.17
N ARG A 228 -0.92 6.66 2.13
CA ARG A 228 -2.05 7.54 2.48
C ARG A 228 -2.05 7.95 3.94
N LEU A 229 -1.74 7.03 4.85
CA LEU A 229 -1.72 7.32 6.28
C LEU A 229 -0.48 8.12 6.70
N ALA A 230 0.69 7.82 6.14
CA ALA A 230 1.88 8.64 6.31
C ALA A 230 1.66 10.08 5.80
N SER A 231 0.80 10.25 4.79
CA SER A 231 0.44 11.57 4.27
C SER A 231 -0.54 12.35 5.14
N ALA A 232 -1.30 11.69 6.01
CA ALA A 232 -2.38 12.30 6.78
C ALA A 232 -2.04 12.55 8.26
N THR A 233 -0.98 11.94 8.76
CA THR A 233 -0.61 11.98 10.18
C THR A 233 0.44 13.05 10.45
N ASN A 234 0.37 13.70 11.62
CA ASN A 234 1.34 14.73 12.01
C ASN A 234 2.59 14.14 12.69
N GLY A 235 2.67 12.81 12.76
CA GLY A 235 3.80 12.12 13.35
C GLY A 235 3.54 10.62 13.58
N PRO A 236 4.60 9.87 13.91
CA PRO A 236 4.56 8.41 14.02
C PRO A 236 3.78 7.87 15.23
N ASP A 237 3.75 8.59 16.36
CA ASP A 237 3.07 8.11 17.58
C ASP A 237 1.54 8.24 17.47
N GLU A 238 1.07 9.32 16.84
CA GLU A 238 -0.34 9.54 16.52
C GLU A 238 -0.87 8.44 15.59
N LEU A 239 -0.03 8.01 14.64
CA LEU A 239 -0.34 6.99 13.67
C LEU A 239 -0.54 5.60 14.30
N GLU A 240 0.33 5.17 15.21
CA GLU A 240 0.21 3.84 15.83
C GLU A 240 -1.04 3.76 16.69
N SER A 241 -1.31 4.80 17.51
CA SER A 241 -2.55 4.88 18.30
C SER A 241 -3.80 4.94 17.41
N TRP A 242 -3.76 5.69 16.31
CA TRP A 242 -4.87 5.77 15.37
C TRP A 242 -5.13 4.43 14.68
N ALA A 243 -4.08 3.78 14.16
CA ALA A 243 -4.20 2.50 13.48
C ALA A 243 -4.72 1.41 14.42
N ASP A 244 -4.26 1.44 15.68
CA ASP A 244 -4.74 0.55 16.72
C ASP A 244 -6.23 0.68 16.93
N GLY A 245 -6.74 1.90 17.16
CA GLY A 245 -8.18 2.16 17.34
C GLY A 245 -9.01 1.87 16.08
N ALA A 246 -8.52 2.31 14.91
CA ALA A 246 -9.22 2.13 13.64
C ALA A 246 -9.36 0.65 13.28
N LEU A 247 -8.32 -0.16 13.48
CA LEU A 247 -8.34 -1.59 13.14
C LEU A 247 -8.98 -2.45 14.24
N SER A 248 -8.89 -2.05 15.51
CA SER A 248 -9.54 -2.77 16.62
C SER A 248 -11.05 -2.57 16.66
N THR A 249 -11.58 -1.55 15.98
CA THR A 249 -13.03 -1.33 15.88
C THR A 249 -13.66 -2.44 15.03
N VAL A 250 -14.24 -3.41 15.72
CA VAL A 250 -14.92 -4.60 15.15
C VAL A 250 -16.24 -4.81 15.87
N LEU A 251 -17.16 -5.53 15.25
CA LEU A 251 -18.45 -5.85 15.87
C LEU A 251 -18.30 -6.89 16.97
N SER A 252 -18.79 -6.58 18.16
CA SER A 252 -19.03 -7.55 19.22
C SER A 252 -20.37 -8.26 19.00
N ARG A 253 -20.58 -9.38 19.72
CA ARG A 253 -21.87 -10.07 19.72
C ARG A 253 -22.99 -9.16 20.29
N SER A 254 -22.67 -8.37 21.31
CA SER A 254 -23.61 -7.42 21.93
C SER A 254 -24.01 -6.29 20.98
N ASP A 255 -23.10 -5.80 20.14
CA ASP A 255 -23.44 -4.75 19.16
C ASP A 255 -24.49 -5.26 18.18
N ILE A 256 -24.26 -6.45 17.62
CA ILE A 256 -25.17 -7.07 16.65
C ILE A 256 -26.51 -7.41 17.32
N GLN A 257 -26.48 -7.93 18.55
CA GLN A 257 -27.70 -8.25 19.30
C GLN A 257 -28.53 -7.00 19.62
N SER A 258 -27.88 -5.90 19.97
CA SER A 258 -28.55 -4.62 20.25
C SER A 258 -29.29 -4.10 19.02
N ILE A 259 -28.65 -4.17 17.83
CA ILE A 259 -29.28 -3.80 16.55
C ILE A 259 -30.51 -4.68 16.26
N ILE A 260 -30.40 -5.99 16.50
CA ILE A 260 -31.51 -6.93 16.27
C ILE A 260 -32.67 -6.66 17.22
N ILE A 261 -32.40 -6.46 18.52
CA ILE A 261 -33.42 -6.15 19.52
C ILE A 261 -34.11 -4.82 19.17
N GLN A 262 -33.34 -3.78 18.86
CA GLN A 262 -33.88 -2.48 18.45
C GLN A 262 -34.75 -2.57 17.19
N SER A 263 -34.33 -3.37 16.21
CA SER A 263 -35.07 -3.56 14.96
C SER A 263 -36.35 -4.38 15.15
N LEU A 264 -36.37 -5.32 16.10
CA LEU A 264 -37.52 -6.18 16.37
C LEU A 264 -38.56 -5.51 17.28
N GLY A 265 -38.11 -4.71 18.26
CA GLY A 265 -38.97 -4.30 19.37
C GLY A 265 -39.57 -5.54 20.06
N ASP A 266 -40.89 -5.58 20.19
CA ASP A 266 -41.61 -6.72 20.78
C ASP A 266 -41.91 -7.86 19.78
N LYS A 267 -41.50 -7.72 18.52
CA LYS A 267 -41.80 -8.70 17.47
C LYS A 267 -40.81 -9.86 17.51
N ARG A 268 -41.24 -11.00 16.96
CA ARG A 268 -40.36 -12.16 16.73
C ARG A 268 -39.80 -12.14 15.31
N LEU A 269 -38.68 -12.83 15.12
CA LEU A 269 -38.12 -13.06 13.79
C LEU A 269 -39.13 -13.78 12.91
N HIS A 270 -39.21 -13.39 11.63
CA HIS A 270 -39.95 -14.14 10.63
C HIS A 270 -39.22 -15.45 10.28
N PRO A 271 -39.93 -16.51 9.83
CA PRO A 271 -39.31 -17.77 9.43
C PRO A 271 -38.16 -17.59 8.41
N PHE A 272 -38.31 -16.64 7.48
CA PHE A 272 -37.25 -16.25 6.54
C PHE A 272 -35.98 -15.75 7.23
N GLN A 273 -36.11 -14.86 8.22
CA GLN A 273 -34.97 -14.28 8.93
C GLN A 273 -34.26 -15.33 9.78
N GLU A 274 -35.01 -16.24 10.42
CA GLU A 274 -34.45 -17.38 11.13
C GLU A 274 -33.70 -18.33 10.19
N ALA A 275 -34.26 -18.62 9.01
CA ALA A 275 -33.61 -19.50 8.03
C ALA A 275 -32.27 -18.92 7.55
N VAL A 276 -32.22 -17.61 7.29
CA VAL A 276 -30.97 -16.90 6.94
C VAL A 276 -29.96 -16.97 8.10
N GLY A 277 -30.40 -16.75 9.34
CA GLY A 277 -29.56 -16.88 10.53
C GLY A 277 -29.00 -18.29 10.76
N LYS A 278 -29.77 -19.32 10.41
CA LYS A 278 -29.38 -20.74 10.52
C LYS A 278 -28.45 -21.21 9.41
N SER A 279 -28.20 -20.40 8.37
CA SER A 279 -27.31 -20.77 7.27
C SER A 279 -25.94 -21.24 7.79
N ALA A 280 -25.47 -22.39 7.27
CA ALA A 280 -24.17 -22.96 7.60
C ALA A 280 -23.02 -22.39 6.74
N ASP A 281 -23.36 -21.67 5.68
CA ASP A 281 -22.40 -21.19 4.70
C ASP A 281 -21.93 -19.76 4.98
N ARG A 282 -20.65 -19.50 4.70
CA ARG A 282 -20.04 -18.16 4.78
C ARG A 282 -20.52 -17.23 3.66
N ILE A 283 -21.09 -17.78 2.59
CA ILE A 283 -21.71 -17.02 1.51
C ILE A 283 -23.16 -17.48 1.43
N THR A 284 -24.08 -16.58 1.76
CA THR A 284 -25.52 -16.87 1.77
C THR A 284 -26.21 -15.94 0.78
N VAL A 285 -26.75 -16.51 -0.29
CA VAL A 285 -27.61 -15.79 -1.24
C VAL A 285 -29.04 -15.89 -0.76
N VAL A 286 -29.72 -14.75 -0.62
CA VAL A 286 -31.08 -14.68 -0.10
C VAL A 286 -32.02 -14.10 -1.14
N GLN A 287 -33.15 -14.76 -1.37
CA GLN A 287 -34.21 -14.27 -2.26
C GLN A 287 -35.49 -14.09 -1.45
N ALA A 288 -35.95 -12.84 -1.34
CA ALA A 288 -37.18 -12.49 -0.64
C ALA A 288 -37.80 -11.21 -1.19
N GLY A 289 -39.13 -11.14 -1.20
CA GLY A 289 -39.88 -9.95 -1.60
C GLY A 289 -39.52 -8.71 -0.78
N CYS A 290 -39.85 -7.52 -1.30
CA CYS A 290 -39.72 -6.27 -0.56
C CYS A 290 -40.53 -6.32 0.77
N GLY A 291 -40.04 -5.64 1.81
CA GLY A 291 -40.71 -5.62 3.12
C GLY A 291 -40.45 -6.81 4.05
N ASN A 292 -39.84 -7.91 3.60
CA ASN A 292 -39.56 -9.10 4.44
C ASN A 292 -38.41 -8.92 5.47
N GLY A 293 -37.93 -7.69 5.70
CA GLY A 293 -36.85 -7.42 6.64
C GLY A 293 -35.51 -8.07 6.28
N LYS A 294 -35.09 -7.95 5.00
CA LYS A 294 -33.80 -8.49 4.51
C LYS A 294 -32.58 -7.94 5.27
N THR A 295 -32.61 -6.66 5.65
CA THR A 295 -31.55 -6.03 6.44
C THR A 295 -31.42 -6.68 7.81
N LEU A 296 -32.54 -6.90 8.51
CA LEU A 296 -32.55 -7.61 9.78
C LEU A 296 -32.04 -9.05 9.62
N ALA A 297 -32.46 -9.76 8.58
CA ALA A 297 -31.94 -11.10 8.28
C ALA A 297 -30.41 -11.11 8.12
N ALA A 298 -29.83 -10.09 7.47
CA ALA A 298 -28.39 -9.96 7.32
C ALA A 298 -27.67 -9.76 8.66
N PHE A 299 -28.25 -9.01 9.61
CA PHE A 299 -27.70 -8.90 10.97
C PHE A 299 -27.80 -10.20 11.77
N VAL A 300 -28.89 -10.97 11.61
CA VAL A 300 -29.01 -12.28 12.25
C VAL A 300 -27.93 -13.24 11.71
N TRP A 301 -27.68 -13.23 10.40
CA TRP A 301 -26.56 -13.95 9.80
C TRP A 301 -25.19 -13.46 10.32
N ALA A 302 -25.03 -12.14 10.46
CA ALA A 302 -23.81 -11.52 10.95
C ALA A 302 -23.46 -11.94 12.39
N GLN A 303 -24.43 -12.29 13.25
CA GLN A 303 -24.16 -12.83 14.59
C GLN A 303 -23.27 -14.08 14.57
N LYS A 304 -23.32 -14.86 13.48
CA LYS A 304 -22.51 -16.06 13.31
C LYS A 304 -21.18 -15.76 12.62
N TYR A 305 -21.17 -14.91 11.60
CA TYR A 305 -20.01 -14.77 10.70
C TYR A 305 -19.24 -13.45 10.78
N ALA A 306 -19.78 -12.42 11.44
CA ALA A 306 -19.19 -11.07 11.50
C ALA A 306 -18.69 -10.66 12.89
N VAL A 307 -18.90 -11.49 13.92
CA VAL A 307 -18.35 -11.24 15.26
C VAL A 307 -16.82 -11.15 15.18
N LYS A 308 -16.23 -10.14 15.84
CA LYS A 308 -14.80 -9.77 15.78
C LYS A 308 -14.32 -9.37 14.39
N ARG A 309 -15.22 -8.98 13.49
CA ARG A 309 -14.90 -8.46 12.15
C ARG A 309 -15.53 -7.10 11.93
N LYS A 310 -15.04 -6.39 10.91
CA LYS A 310 -15.71 -5.21 10.36
C LYS A 310 -16.87 -5.67 9.46
N LEU A 311 -18.00 -4.99 9.55
CA LEU A 311 -19.16 -5.23 8.68
C LEU A 311 -19.30 -4.05 7.72
N PHE A 312 -19.33 -4.36 6.43
CA PHE A 312 -19.58 -3.40 5.37
C PHE A 312 -20.95 -3.70 4.77
N ILE A 313 -21.85 -2.71 4.77
CA ILE A 313 -23.16 -2.83 4.16
C ILE A 313 -23.12 -2.10 2.81
N CYS A 314 -23.26 -2.87 1.74
CA CYS A 314 -23.23 -2.35 0.37
C CYS A 314 -24.65 -2.03 -0.10
N TYR A 315 -25.03 -0.76 0.01
CA TYR A 315 -26.30 -0.27 -0.51
C TYR A 315 -26.23 -0.01 -2.02
N PRO A 316 -27.33 -0.22 -2.78
CA PRO A 316 -27.33 -0.06 -4.23
C PRO A 316 -27.23 1.41 -4.66
N THR A 317 -27.67 2.35 -3.82
CA THR A 317 -27.68 3.79 -4.12
C THR A 317 -27.31 4.62 -2.89
N ARG A 318 -26.94 5.89 -3.10
CA ARG A 318 -26.68 6.83 -1.99
C ARG A 318 -27.92 7.12 -1.13
N GLY A 319 -29.10 7.18 -1.76
CA GLY A 319 -30.36 7.40 -1.04
C GLY A 319 -30.64 6.27 -0.04
N THR A 320 -30.53 5.03 -0.50
CA THR A 320 -30.71 3.85 0.36
C THR A 320 -29.62 3.71 1.44
N ALA A 321 -28.39 4.14 1.15
CA ALA A 321 -27.34 4.20 2.16
C ALA A 321 -27.68 5.18 3.29
N THR A 322 -28.25 6.34 2.98
CA THR A 322 -28.62 7.36 3.98
C THR A 322 -29.76 6.87 4.87
N GLU A 323 -30.79 6.27 4.28
CA GLU A 323 -31.89 5.65 5.02
C GLU A 323 -31.43 4.50 5.93
N GLY A 324 -30.37 3.79 5.54
CA GLY A 324 -29.77 2.75 6.38
C GLY A 324 -28.97 3.25 7.58
N PHE A 325 -28.63 4.54 7.61
CA PHE A 325 -27.86 5.20 8.68
C PHE A 325 -28.74 5.98 9.68
N LEU A 326 -29.95 6.39 9.26
CA LEU A 326 -30.92 7.14 10.06
C LEU A 326 -31.78 6.20 10.92
#